data_AF-A0A954LSQ8-F1
#
_entry.id   AF-A0A954LSQ8-F1
#
_cell.length_a   1.000
_cell.length_b   1.000
_cell.length_c   1.000
_cell.angle_alpha   90.00
_cell.angle_beta   90.00
_cell.angle_gamma   90.00
#
_symmetry.space_group_name_H-M   'P 1'
#
loop_
_entity.id
_entity.type
_entity.pdbx_description
1 polymer ?
#
loop_
_entity_poly.entity_id
_entity_poly.type
_entity_poly.pdbx_seq_one_letter_code
_entity_poly.pdbx_strand_id
1 'polypeptide(L)'
;MNNESHNWEDLFEQLPLDTSAPPEHQADLRAQVLQTFESNAARPSTAQRLKEIGHILMKYKVPHWTAAAVLIVGFAWITFSGGTPALALDDVIDNFTRARTARFDMTVTVTGQPEQTMKAFYLEPCHLRQEFSLGIINISDWAAGKMVSLNTKGKQATVMNIVNLPGHLDSQAQMNQFEWTREQLLKAVDDPDTEIELLGEKKLDGRKMMGFRFNIPSQPMTIWADPDSKFPVQIESTMVGPPQTHVVMSNYEFNVELDESMFSTEIPEGFKITELDVDASKPSETDFLEALRIGSEGSDGQFPAGFDAVAISGYVAKVLARQDFEEKKKPSNSQVQQVIKISRGMQFAVTLPPEADAHYAGAKSKYGAKDQPIFWYKPDMSQTYRVIYGDLSVKESSQAPEVHGARRLSR
;
A
#
# COMPACT_ATOMS: atom_id res chain seq x y z
N MET A 1 -21.39 -43.01 -27.04
CA MET A 1 -22.30 -41.90 -26.67
C MET A 1 -21.56 -40.61 -26.97
N ASN A 2 -22.23 -39.72 -27.67
CA ASN A 2 -21.66 -38.65 -28.49
C ASN A 2 -21.05 -37.49 -27.69
N ASN A 3 -20.09 -36.86 -28.37
CA ASN A 3 -19.38 -35.63 -28.07
C ASN A 3 -20.20 -34.44 -28.61
N GLU A 4 -20.78 -33.61 -27.74
CA GLU A 4 -21.40 -32.33 -28.09
C GLU A 4 -21.07 -31.30 -27.01
N SER A 5 -19.93 -30.63 -27.16
CA SER A 5 -19.66 -29.37 -26.49
C SER A 5 -18.78 -28.51 -27.40
N HIS A 6 -19.36 -28.08 -28.51
CA HIS A 6 -18.85 -26.94 -29.27
C HIS A 6 -20.02 -25.99 -29.50
N ASN A 7 -19.71 -24.70 -29.36
CA ASN A 7 -20.35 -23.59 -30.05
C ASN A 7 -21.29 -22.65 -29.24
N TRP A 8 -20.74 -22.05 -28.18
CA TRP A 8 -21.29 -20.81 -27.61
C TRP A 8 -20.60 -19.54 -28.15
N GLU A 9 -19.38 -19.66 -28.67
CA GLU A 9 -18.57 -18.53 -29.11
C GLU A 9 -18.96 -18.05 -30.52
N ASP A 10 -19.33 -18.94 -31.47
CA ASP A 10 -19.76 -18.50 -32.82
C ASP A 10 -21.14 -17.81 -32.81
N LEU A 11 -21.93 -17.98 -31.74
CA LEU A 11 -23.24 -17.33 -31.59
C LEU A 11 -23.12 -15.81 -31.37
N PHE A 12 -22.02 -15.34 -30.81
CA PHE A 12 -21.79 -13.92 -30.56
C PHE A 12 -21.13 -13.20 -31.74
N GLU A 13 -20.32 -13.90 -32.54
CA GLU A 13 -19.68 -13.31 -33.74
C GLU A 13 -20.66 -12.99 -34.88
N GLN A 14 -21.85 -13.61 -34.89
CA GLN A 14 -22.86 -13.37 -35.93
C GLN A 14 -23.88 -12.27 -35.58
N LEU A 15 -23.81 -11.67 -34.39
CA LEU A 15 -24.70 -10.57 -34.03
C LEU A 15 -24.13 -9.24 -34.56
N PRO A 16 -24.86 -8.52 -35.43
CA PRO A 16 -24.46 -7.19 -35.87
C PRO A 16 -24.75 -6.20 -34.74
N LEU A 17 -23.87 -6.17 -33.73
CA LEU A 17 -23.90 -5.16 -32.68
C LEU A 17 -23.28 -3.88 -33.25
N ASP A 18 -24.13 -2.98 -33.74
CA ASP A 18 -23.75 -1.61 -34.04
C ASP A 18 -23.41 -0.90 -32.71
N THR A 19 -22.11 -0.75 -32.43
CA THR A 19 -21.60 -0.11 -31.22
C THR A 19 -21.62 1.42 -31.31
N SER A 20 -22.15 2.00 -32.38
CA SER A 20 -22.27 3.45 -32.51
C SER A 20 -23.63 3.92 -32.01
N ALA A 21 -23.65 4.61 -30.86
CA ALA A 21 -24.86 5.29 -30.40
C ALA A 21 -25.28 6.32 -31.46
N PRO A 22 -26.57 6.36 -31.87
CA PRO A 22 -27.06 7.32 -32.85
C PRO A 22 -26.67 8.76 -32.46
N PRO A 23 -26.26 9.62 -33.41
CA PRO A 23 -25.81 10.99 -33.11
C PRO A 23 -26.81 11.81 -32.30
N GLU A 24 -28.11 11.55 -32.48
CA GLU A 24 -29.19 12.18 -31.73
C GLU A 24 -29.16 11.81 -30.24
N HIS A 25 -28.84 10.56 -29.90
CA HIS A 25 -28.74 10.10 -28.52
C HIS A 25 -27.54 10.73 -27.79
N GLN A 26 -26.42 10.93 -28.50
CA GLN A 26 -25.26 11.63 -27.96
C GLN A 26 -25.55 13.12 -27.68
N ALA A 27 -26.33 13.77 -28.57
CA ALA A 27 -26.75 15.15 -28.37
C ALA A 27 -27.68 15.30 -27.16
N ASP A 28 -28.63 14.37 -26.98
CA ASP A 28 -29.55 14.37 -25.84
C ASP A 28 -28.83 14.15 -24.51
N LEU A 29 -27.88 13.21 -24.46
CA LEU A 29 -27.06 12.99 -23.26
C LEU A 29 -26.23 14.22 -22.91
N ARG A 30 -25.63 14.87 -23.92
CA ARG A 30 -24.87 16.12 -23.71
C ARG A 30 -25.76 17.25 -23.17
N ALA A 31 -27.00 17.36 -23.67
CA ALA A 31 -27.96 18.34 -23.17
C ALA A 31 -28.36 18.07 -21.71
N GLN A 32 -28.61 16.81 -21.34
CA GLN A 32 -28.95 16.43 -19.96
C GLN A 32 -27.80 16.68 -18.98
N VAL A 33 -26.55 16.40 -19.38
CA VAL A 33 -25.36 16.67 -18.56
C VAL A 33 -25.18 18.18 -18.33
N LEU A 34 -25.34 19.01 -19.37
CA LEU A 34 -25.25 20.47 -19.24
C LEU A 34 -26.35 21.05 -18.35
N GLN A 35 -27.59 20.58 -18.51
CA GLN A 35 -28.71 21.00 -17.68
C GLN A 35 -28.50 20.64 -16.20
N THR A 36 -27.95 19.45 -15.94
CA THR A 36 -27.61 19.00 -14.58
C THR A 36 -26.50 19.87 -13.98
N PHE A 37 -25.48 20.21 -14.77
CA PHE A 37 -24.38 21.08 -14.34
C PHE A 37 -24.87 22.51 -14.00
N GLU A 38 -25.72 23.09 -14.84
CA GLU A 38 -26.31 24.41 -14.61
C GLU A 38 -27.25 24.44 -13.40
N SER A 39 -28.05 23.37 -13.20
CA SER A 39 -28.94 23.26 -12.04
C SER A 39 -28.18 23.10 -10.71
N ASN A 40 -26.99 22.51 -10.73
CA ASN A 40 -26.12 22.37 -9.54
C ASN A 40 -25.22 23.59 -9.28
N ALA A 41 -25.02 24.46 -10.27
CA ALA A 41 -24.27 25.71 -10.12
C ALA A 41 -25.02 26.77 -9.30
N ALA A 42 -26.35 26.65 -9.13
CA ALA A 42 -27.16 27.55 -8.32
C ALA A 42 -27.23 27.10 -6.85
N ARG A 43 -26.09 27.09 -6.14
CA ARG A 43 -26.11 27.06 -4.66
C ARG A 43 -26.68 28.39 -4.13
N PRO A 44 -27.55 28.39 -3.11
CA PRO A 44 -28.12 29.62 -2.57
C PRO A 44 -26.99 30.50 -2.02
N SER A 45 -27.00 31.78 -2.42
CA SER A 45 -26.02 32.77 -1.97
C SER A 45 -25.98 32.85 -0.44
N THR A 46 -24.82 33.18 0.11
CA THR A 46 -24.54 33.34 1.55
C THR A 46 -25.58 34.23 2.27
N ALA A 47 -26.20 35.16 1.54
CA ALA A 47 -27.27 36.03 2.01
C ALA A 47 -28.58 35.30 2.32
N GLN A 48 -28.92 34.20 1.61
CA GLN A 48 -30.13 33.41 1.88
C GLN A 48 -29.97 32.52 3.12
N ARG A 49 -28.78 31.94 3.34
CA ARG A 49 -28.49 31.13 4.54
C ARG A 49 -28.49 31.96 5.83
N LEU A 50 -28.03 33.22 5.77
CA LEU A 50 -28.11 34.17 6.89
C LEU A 50 -29.55 34.53 7.26
N LYS A 51 -30.46 34.54 6.29
CA LYS A 51 -31.88 34.85 6.51
C LYS A 51 -32.62 33.73 7.25
N GLU A 52 -32.26 32.47 7.02
CA GLU A 52 -32.83 31.31 7.73
C GLU A 52 -32.29 31.18 9.15
N ILE A 53 -31.00 31.44 9.37
CA ILE A 53 -30.39 31.45 10.71
C ILE A 53 -31.00 32.57 11.58
N GLY A 54 -31.26 33.74 10.99
CA GLY A 54 -31.95 34.85 11.67
C GLY A 54 -33.39 34.50 12.09
N HIS A 55 -34.08 33.65 11.33
CA HIS A 55 -35.45 33.22 11.65
C HIS A 55 -35.50 32.23 12.82
N ILE A 56 -34.47 31.40 12.97
CA ILE A 56 -34.35 30.43 14.07
C ILE A 56 -34.01 31.14 15.40
N LEU A 57 -33.18 32.18 15.35
CA LEU A 57 -32.78 32.94 16.55
C LEU A 57 -33.90 33.83 17.12
N MET A 58 -34.87 34.27 16.31
CA MET A 58 -36.02 35.06 16.80
C MET A 58 -37.11 34.24 17.51
N LYS A 59 -37.03 32.90 17.51
CA LYS A 59 -38.00 32.04 18.20
C LYS A 59 -37.73 31.84 19.70
N TYR A 60 -36.54 32.23 20.19
CA TYR A 60 -36.17 32.04 21.60
C TYR A 60 -36.06 33.37 22.32
N LYS A 61 -37.00 33.65 23.24
CA LYS A 61 -36.91 34.78 24.18
C LYS A 61 -35.87 34.46 25.25
N VAL A 62 -34.60 34.72 24.98
CA VAL A 62 -33.51 34.58 25.96
C VAL A 62 -33.19 35.96 26.58
N PRO A 63 -32.92 36.05 27.90
CA PRO A 63 -32.65 37.31 28.58
C PRO A 63 -31.42 38.06 28.04
N HIS A 64 -31.46 39.39 28.09
CA HIS A 64 -30.60 40.30 27.32
C HIS A 64 -29.11 40.27 27.71
N TRP A 65 -28.73 39.49 28.70
CA TRP A 65 -27.35 39.36 29.20
C TRP A 65 -26.58 38.17 28.62
N THR A 66 -27.22 37.28 27.85
CA THR A 66 -26.55 36.14 27.17
C THR A 66 -26.13 36.47 25.73
N ALA A 67 -26.59 37.60 25.17
CA ALA A 67 -26.30 37.99 23.79
C ALA A 67 -24.89 38.61 23.59
N ALA A 68 -24.31 39.23 24.62
CA ALA A 68 -23.01 39.91 24.50
C ALA A 68 -21.83 38.92 24.41
N ALA A 69 -21.91 37.76 25.08
CA ALA A 69 -20.85 36.74 25.04
C ALA A 69 -20.84 35.96 23.70
N VAL A 70 -22.02 35.74 23.11
CA VAL A 70 -22.14 35.06 21.80
C VAL A 70 -21.72 35.98 20.65
N LEU A 71 -21.92 37.30 20.77
CA LEU A 71 -21.48 38.25 19.76
C LEU A 71 -19.95 38.44 19.74
N ILE A 72 -19.26 38.34 20.88
CA ILE A 72 -17.79 38.47 20.93
C ILE A 72 -17.10 37.20 20.41
N VAL A 73 -17.65 36.01 20.68
CA VAL A 73 -17.15 34.75 20.08
C VAL A 73 -17.46 34.69 18.57
N GLY A 74 -18.61 35.21 18.15
CA GLY A 74 -18.97 35.33 16.73
C GLY A 74 -18.12 36.35 15.96
N PHE A 75 -17.78 37.49 16.57
CA PHE A 75 -16.93 38.51 15.92
C PHE A 75 -15.44 38.12 15.90
N ALA A 76 -14.95 37.43 16.93
CA ALA A 76 -13.56 36.95 16.97
C ALA A 76 -13.28 35.85 15.92
N TRP A 77 -14.30 35.09 15.51
CA TRP A 77 -14.19 34.14 14.38
C TRP A 77 -14.25 34.82 13.01
N ILE A 78 -14.93 35.97 12.90
CA ILE A 78 -15.05 36.71 11.64
C ILE A 78 -13.83 37.62 11.40
N THR A 79 -13.18 38.16 12.44
CA THR A 79 -12.07 39.12 12.27
C THR A 79 -10.66 38.49 12.17
N PHE A 80 -10.52 37.17 12.38
CA PHE A 80 -9.28 36.42 12.08
C PHE A 80 -9.29 35.77 10.68
N SER A 81 -10.28 36.08 9.83
CA SER A 81 -10.31 35.69 8.42
C SER A 81 -9.59 36.71 7.53
N GLY A 82 -8.35 37.06 7.90
CA GLY A 82 -7.40 37.68 6.98
C GLY A 82 -7.07 36.68 5.88
N GLY A 83 -7.81 36.77 4.77
CA GLY A 83 -7.95 35.76 3.73
C GLY A 83 -6.64 35.19 3.22
N THR A 84 -6.33 33.97 3.69
CA THR A 84 -5.66 33.01 2.83
C THR A 84 -6.78 32.36 1.99
N PRO A 85 -6.71 32.31 0.65
CA PRO A 85 -7.70 31.59 -0.13
C PRO A 85 -7.87 30.19 0.47
N ALA A 86 -9.12 29.76 0.66
CA ALA A 86 -9.39 28.42 1.14
C ALA A 86 -8.77 27.43 0.14
N LEU A 87 -7.68 26.77 0.52
CA LEU A 87 -7.05 25.75 -0.30
C LEU A 87 -8.05 24.60 -0.41
N ALA A 88 -8.57 24.38 -1.62
CA ALA A 88 -9.42 23.24 -1.89
C ALA A 88 -8.56 21.98 -1.90
N LEU A 89 -9.00 20.94 -1.19
CA LEU A 89 -8.32 19.65 -1.18
C LEU A 89 -8.20 19.09 -2.60
N ASP A 90 -9.26 19.22 -3.40
CA ASP A 90 -9.33 18.74 -4.77
C ASP A 90 -8.18 19.28 -5.63
N ASP A 91 -7.85 20.57 -5.49
CA ASP A 91 -6.73 21.18 -6.21
C ASP A 91 -5.37 20.53 -5.84
N VAL A 92 -5.19 20.17 -4.56
CA VAL A 92 -3.96 19.53 -4.06
C VAL A 92 -3.82 18.12 -4.61
N ILE A 93 -4.91 17.37 -4.61
CA ILE A 93 -4.95 15.99 -5.11
C ILE A 93 -4.80 15.98 -6.64
N ASP A 94 -5.47 16.87 -7.36
CA ASP A 94 -5.32 17.03 -8.80
C ASP A 94 -3.88 17.36 -9.19
N ASN A 95 -3.22 18.27 -8.47
CA ASN A 95 -1.83 18.62 -8.73
C ASN A 95 -0.87 17.45 -8.50
N PHE A 96 -1.09 16.66 -7.45
CA PHE A 96 -0.28 15.48 -7.17
C PHE A 96 -0.49 14.38 -8.21
N THR A 97 -1.75 14.10 -8.54
CA THR A 97 -2.14 13.00 -9.44
C THR A 97 -1.74 13.25 -10.89
N ARG A 98 -1.74 14.51 -11.34
CA ARG A 98 -1.31 14.90 -12.69
C ARG A 98 0.20 14.99 -12.88
N ALA A 99 0.99 14.92 -11.81
CA ALA A 99 2.44 15.05 -11.91
C ALA A 99 3.03 13.84 -12.64
N ARG A 100 3.76 14.10 -13.74
CA ARG A 100 4.43 13.05 -14.54
C ARG A 100 5.85 12.76 -14.08
N THR A 101 6.47 13.74 -13.43
CA THR A 101 7.79 13.63 -12.84
C THR A 101 7.78 14.25 -11.46
N ALA A 102 8.61 13.72 -10.57
CA ALA A 102 8.85 14.31 -9.27
C ALA A 102 10.25 13.98 -8.76
N ARG A 103 10.83 14.88 -7.97
CA ARG A 103 11.93 14.55 -7.05
C ARG A 103 11.55 14.94 -5.63
N PHE A 104 11.96 14.13 -4.66
CA PHE A 104 11.63 14.35 -3.25
C PHE A 104 12.62 13.61 -2.36
N ASP A 105 12.71 14.04 -1.10
CA ASP A 105 13.41 13.31 -0.06
C ASP A 105 12.43 12.34 0.61
N MET A 106 12.88 11.13 0.93
CA MET A 106 12.08 10.11 1.62
C MET A 106 12.81 9.63 2.87
N THR A 107 12.11 9.67 4.00
CA THR A 107 12.54 9.13 5.28
C THR A 107 11.64 7.97 5.67
N VAL A 108 12.23 6.81 5.97
CA VAL A 108 11.53 5.61 6.39
C VAL A 108 12.02 5.20 7.78
N THR A 109 11.07 5.08 8.71
CA THR A 109 11.31 4.66 10.08
C THR A 109 10.50 3.41 10.36
N VAL A 110 11.19 2.27 10.43
CA VAL A 110 10.60 0.98 10.81
C VAL A 110 10.85 0.76 12.30
N THR A 111 9.82 0.38 13.05
CA THR A 111 9.94 0.14 14.50
C THR A 111 11.03 -0.89 14.79
N GLY A 112 12.02 -0.48 15.60
CA GLY A 112 13.17 -1.32 15.98
C GLY A 112 14.34 -1.30 15.00
N GLN A 113 14.27 -0.50 13.92
CA GLN A 113 15.37 -0.31 12.97
C GLN A 113 15.86 1.14 12.95
N PRO A 114 17.11 1.39 12.54
CA PRO A 114 17.59 2.75 12.29
C PRO A 114 16.76 3.44 11.20
N GLU A 115 16.56 4.75 11.36
CA GLU A 115 15.96 5.60 10.33
C GLU A 115 16.78 5.56 9.04
N GLN A 116 16.08 5.50 7.90
CA GLN A 116 16.69 5.51 6.58
C GLN A 116 16.23 6.73 5.80
N THR A 117 17.17 7.49 5.27
CA THR A 117 16.91 8.62 4.39
C THR A 117 17.44 8.33 2.99
N MET A 118 16.68 8.75 1.99
CA MET A 118 17.01 8.56 0.58
C MET A 118 16.45 9.69 -0.27
N LYS A 119 17.07 9.94 -1.43
CA LYS A 119 16.50 10.78 -2.48
C LYS A 119 15.69 9.90 -3.42
N ALA A 120 14.51 10.33 -3.78
CA ALA A 120 13.64 9.63 -4.70
C ALA A 120 13.35 10.49 -5.93
N PHE A 121 13.31 9.82 -7.09
CA PHE A 121 12.94 10.39 -8.37
C PHE A 121 11.88 9.50 -8.96
N TYR A 122 10.82 10.10 -9.46
CA TYR A 122 9.69 9.42 -10.08
C TYR A 122 9.55 9.92 -11.52
N LEU A 123 9.33 8.98 -12.43
CA LEU A 123 9.04 9.22 -13.84
C LEU A 123 7.88 8.32 -14.27
N GLU A 124 6.85 8.92 -14.84
CA GLU A 124 5.71 8.20 -15.40
C GLU A 124 6.13 7.38 -16.65
N PRO A 125 5.58 6.16 -16.84
CA PRO A 125 4.74 5.41 -15.91
C PRO A 125 5.58 4.56 -14.96
N CYS A 126 5.25 4.57 -13.67
CA CYS A 126 5.77 3.62 -12.68
C CYS A 126 7.31 3.51 -12.48
N HIS A 127 8.14 4.37 -13.07
CA HIS A 127 9.59 4.34 -12.84
C HIS A 127 9.94 5.06 -11.54
N LEU A 128 10.70 4.40 -10.69
CA LEU A 128 11.20 4.98 -9.44
C LEU A 128 12.69 4.72 -9.31
N ARG A 129 13.45 5.77 -9.01
CA ARG A 129 14.85 5.69 -8.62
C ARG A 129 14.97 6.17 -7.18
N GLN A 130 15.65 5.41 -6.35
CA GLN A 130 15.96 5.75 -4.96
C GLN A 130 17.47 5.71 -4.75
N GLU A 131 18.02 6.78 -4.21
CA GLU A 131 19.42 6.91 -3.88
C GLU A 131 19.60 6.95 -2.37
N PHE A 132 20.19 5.88 -1.83
CA PHE A 132 20.48 5.74 -0.41
C PHE A 132 21.86 6.29 -0.10
N SER A 133 22.09 6.55 1.19
CA SER A 133 23.45 6.80 1.68
C SER A 133 24.41 5.64 1.33
N LEU A 134 25.71 5.94 1.27
CA LEU A 134 26.78 4.98 0.95
C LEU A 134 26.81 4.46 -0.50
N GLY A 135 26.08 5.11 -1.41
CA GLY A 135 26.16 4.84 -2.86
C GLY A 135 25.38 3.61 -3.31
N ILE A 136 24.30 3.27 -2.59
CA ILE A 136 23.33 2.27 -3.04
C ILE A 136 22.23 2.99 -3.83
N ILE A 137 21.94 2.49 -5.03
CA ILE A 137 20.90 3.02 -5.92
C ILE A 137 19.94 1.89 -6.22
N ASN A 138 18.65 2.09 -5.98
CA ASN A 138 17.60 1.20 -6.43
C ASN A 138 16.84 1.85 -7.58
N ILE A 139 16.57 1.08 -8.63
CA ILE A 139 15.80 1.49 -9.79
C ILE A 139 14.73 0.43 -9.99
N SER A 140 13.46 0.83 -10.02
CA SER A 140 12.35 -0.08 -10.28
C SER A 140 11.58 0.37 -11.51
N ASP A 141 11.41 -0.56 -12.44
CA ASP A 141 10.50 -0.49 -13.57
C ASP A 141 9.47 -1.61 -13.38
N TRP A 142 8.35 -1.24 -12.74
CA TRP A 142 7.29 -2.19 -12.44
C TRP A 142 6.52 -2.62 -13.68
N ALA A 143 6.48 -1.77 -14.73
CA ALA A 143 5.85 -2.12 -15.99
C ALA A 143 6.62 -3.23 -16.72
N ALA A 144 7.95 -3.21 -16.66
CA ALA A 144 8.81 -4.29 -17.14
C ALA A 144 8.96 -5.45 -16.13
N GLY A 145 8.39 -5.34 -14.93
CA GLY A 145 8.56 -6.34 -13.87
C GLY A 145 10.01 -6.50 -13.44
N LYS A 146 10.78 -5.41 -13.35
CA LYS A 146 12.22 -5.46 -13.08
C LYS A 146 12.65 -4.43 -12.05
N MET A 147 13.50 -4.85 -11.12
CA MET A 147 14.15 -3.97 -10.16
C MET A 147 15.66 -4.21 -10.16
N VAL A 148 16.43 -3.14 -10.10
CA VAL A 148 17.89 -3.17 -10.07
C VAL A 148 18.37 -2.46 -8.82
N SER A 149 19.22 -3.12 -8.04
CA SER A 149 19.95 -2.51 -6.94
C SER A 149 21.44 -2.46 -7.28
N LEU A 150 22.03 -1.28 -7.27
CA LEU A 150 23.44 -1.03 -7.55
C LEU A 150 24.16 -0.62 -6.27
N ASN A 151 25.18 -1.39 -5.88
CA ASN A 151 26.19 -0.94 -4.92
C ASN A 151 27.37 -0.36 -5.71
N THR A 152 27.37 0.95 -5.89
CA THR A 152 28.34 1.65 -6.75
C THR A 152 29.78 1.52 -6.26
N LYS A 153 30.00 1.61 -4.94
CA LYS A 153 31.32 1.47 -4.31
C LYS A 153 31.87 0.04 -4.42
N GLY A 154 30.99 -0.94 -4.26
CA GLY A 154 31.35 -2.36 -4.34
C GLY A 154 31.35 -2.94 -5.76
N LYS A 155 30.88 -2.18 -6.76
CA LYS A 155 30.65 -2.63 -8.15
C LYS A 155 29.84 -3.93 -8.20
N GLN A 156 28.71 -3.95 -7.50
CA GLN A 156 27.79 -5.08 -7.47
C GLN A 156 26.40 -4.64 -7.89
N ALA A 157 25.74 -5.46 -8.69
CA ALA A 157 24.38 -5.26 -9.14
C ALA A 157 23.54 -6.47 -8.78
N THR A 158 22.38 -6.24 -8.19
CA THR A 158 21.34 -7.25 -8.02
C THR A 158 20.19 -6.91 -8.95
N VAL A 159 19.86 -7.81 -9.87
CA VAL A 159 18.69 -7.72 -10.73
C VAL A 159 17.62 -8.63 -10.15
N MET A 160 16.47 -8.06 -9.83
CA MET A 160 15.28 -8.77 -9.40
C MET A 160 14.28 -8.77 -10.56
N ASN A 161 14.03 -9.94 -11.13
CA ASN A 161 12.98 -10.15 -12.13
C ASN A 161 11.71 -10.57 -11.39
N ILE A 162 10.64 -9.83 -11.59
CA ILE A 162 9.34 -10.12 -11.00
C ILE A 162 8.60 -11.01 -12.00
N VAL A 163 8.39 -12.27 -11.61
CA VAL A 163 7.73 -13.28 -12.45
C VAL A 163 6.32 -13.55 -11.94
N ASN A 164 5.45 -14.06 -12.83
CA ASN A 164 4.05 -14.37 -12.51
C ASN A 164 3.27 -13.18 -11.92
N LEU A 165 3.57 -11.96 -12.39
CA LEU A 165 2.80 -10.75 -12.09
C LEU A 165 1.33 -10.96 -12.50
N PRO A 166 0.36 -10.74 -11.60
CA PRO A 166 -1.05 -10.79 -11.96
C PRO A 166 -1.33 -9.77 -13.08
N GLY A 167 -2.04 -10.15 -14.15
CA GLY A 167 -2.18 -9.29 -15.35
C GLY A 167 -2.97 -7.97 -15.17
N HIS A 168 -3.40 -7.63 -13.97
CA HIS A 168 -4.10 -6.38 -13.66
C HIS A 168 -3.20 -5.48 -12.79
N LEU A 169 -2.93 -4.28 -13.32
CA LEU A 169 -2.27 -3.15 -12.64
C LEU A 169 -3.03 -2.70 -11.37
N ASP A 170 -4.28 -3.14 -11.21
CA ASP A 170 -5.09 -2.92 -10.00
C ASP A 170 -4.60 -3.72 -8.79
N SER A 171 -3.62 -4.63 -8.98
CA SER A 171 -2.97 -5.27 -7.85
C SER A 171 -1.98 -4.28 -7.22
N GLN A 172 -2.20 -3.95 -5.94
CA GLN A 172 -1.28 -3.15 -5.09
C GLN A 172 0.19 -3.62 -5.15
N ALA A 173 0.43 -4.83 -5.67
CA ALA A 173 1.74 -5.43 -5.92
C ALA A 173 2.55 -4.79 -7.07
N GLN A 174 1.98 -3.88 -7.87
CA GLN A 174 2.62 -3.33 -9.08
C GLN A 174 2.95 -1.83 -9.01
N MET A 175 2.76 -1.21 -7.85
CA MET A 175 2.92 0.23 -7.71
C MET A 175 4.17 0.55 -6.91
N ASN A 176 4.98 1.48 -7.42
CA ASN A 176 6.00 2.12 -6.61
C ASN A 176 5.33 3.04 -5.56
N GLN A 177 6.07 3.50 -4.54
CA GLN A 177 5.51 4.30 -3.44
C GLN A 177 4.75 5.55 -3.89
N PHE A 178 5.20 6.21 -4.98
CA PHE A 178 4.54 7.41 -5.51
C PHE A 178 3.18 7.05 -6.13
N GLU A 179 3.16 6.03 -7.00
CA GLU A 179 1.94 5.51 -7.63
C GLU A 179 0.94 4.97 -6.61
N TRP A 180 1.45 4.22 -5.63
CA TRP A 180 0.63 3.67 -4.56
C TRP A 180 -0.01 4.81 -3.76
N THR A 181 0.76 5.86 -3.44
CA THR A 181 0.23 7.05 -2.73
C THR A 181 -0.82 7.76 -3.58
N ARG A 182 -0.57 7.91 -4.89
CA ARG A 182 -1.51 8.51 -5.84
C ARG A 182 -2.84 7.75 -5.86
N GLU A 183 -2.77 6.43 -5.98
CA GLU A 183 -3.95 5.57 -6.02
C GLU A 183 -4.74 5.62 -4.71
N GLN A 184 -4.07 5.56 -3.56
CA GLN A 184 -4.75 5.65 -2.26
C GLN A 184 -5.46 6.99 -2.08
N LEU A 185 -4.85 8.09 -2.52
CA LEU A 185 -5.46 9.40 -2.42
C LEU A 185 -6.69 9.54 -3.30
N LEU A 186 -6.65 9.02 -4.53
CA LEU A 186 -7.81 8.99 -5.42
C LEU A 186 -8.94 8.17 -4.80
N LYS A 187 -8.65 6.95 -4.33
CA LYS A 187 -9.63 6.08 -3.66
C LYS A 187 -10.23 6.75 -2.42
N ALA A 188 -9.41 7.42 -1.62
CA ALA A 188 -9.82 8.07 -0.39
C ALA A 188 -10.73 9.29 -0.63
N VAL A 189 -10.58 10.01 -1.74
CA VAL A 189 -11.46 11.13 -2.11
C VAL A 189 -12.78 10.64 -2.72
N ASP A 190 -12.74 9.53 -3.45
CA ASP A 190 -13.92 8.92 -4.08
C ASP A 190 -14.78 8.09 -3.09
N ASP A 191 -14.20 7.66 -1.96
CA ASP A 191 -14.88 6.87 -0.93
C ASP A 191 -15.61 7.77 0.09
N PRO A 192 -16.96 7.77 0.12
CA PRO A 192 -17.73 8.59 1.04
C PRO A 192 -17.55 8.23 2.52
N ASP A 193 -17.05 7.02 2.81
CA ASP A 193 -16.81 6.56 4.18
C ASP A 193 -15.42 6.97 4.69
N THR A 194 -14.55 7.49 3.82
CA THR A 194 -13.25 8.01 4.25
C THR A 194 -13.41 9.34 4.96
N GLU A 195 -13.04 9.37 6.24
CA GLU A 195 -12.96 10.62 7.00
C GLU A 195 -11.72 11.44 6.61
N ILE A 196 -11.95 12.66 6.13
CA ILE A 196 -10.90 13.62 5.79
C ILE A 196 -11.01 14.85 6.69
N GLU A 197 -9.95 15.14 7.45
CA GLU A 197 -9.89 16.24 8.42
C GLU A 197 -8.97 17.37 7.93
N LEU A 198 -9.48 18.61 7.95
CA LEU A 198 -8.66 19.81 7.76
C LEU A 198 -7.91 20.14 9.06
N LEU A 199 -6.58 20.05 9.03
CA LEU A 199 -5.72 20.28 10.19
C LEU A 199 -5.40 21.75 10.46
N GLY A 200 -5.72 22.62 9.52
CA GLY A 200 -5.32 24.02 9.55
C GLY A 200 -3.87 24.23 9.19
N GLU A 201 -3.27 25.28 9.74
CA GLU A 201 -1.98 25.80 9.28
C GLU A 201 -0.81 25.29 10.13
N LYS A 202 0.27 24.88 9.45
CA LYS A 202 1.56 24.52 10.08
C LYS A 202 2.69 25.26 9.39
N LYS A 203 3.70 25.70 10.15
CA LYS A 203 4.95 26.20 9.57
C LYS A 203 5.92 25.04 9.38
N LEU A 204 6.37 24.82 8.15
CA LEU A 204 7.42 23.87 7.78
C LEU A 204 8.50 24.64 7.03
N ASP A 205 9.75 24.59 7.51
CA ASP A 205 10.90 25.32 6.95
C ASP A 205 10.62 26.81 6.70
N GLY A 206 9.91 27.45 7.63
CA GLY A 206 9.52 28.86 7.54
C GLY A 206 8.38 29.16 6.57
N ARG A 207 7.90 28.18 5.79
CA ARG A 207 6.77 28.30 4.88
C ARG A 207 5.47 27.89 5.56
N LYS A 208 4.38 28.59 5.23
CA LYS A 208 3.04 28.33 5.77
C LYS A 208 2.36 27.26 4.93
N MET A 209 1.95 26.16 5.55
CA MET A 209 1.34 25.00 4.89
C MET A 209 -0.05 24.76 5.45
N MET A 210 -0.95 24.21 4.62
CA MET A 210 -2.27 23.73 5.02
C MET A 210 -2.25 22.19 5.08
N GLY A 211 -2.75 21.63 6.18
CA GLY A 211 -2.75 20.19 6.42
C GLY A 211 -4.09 19.51 6.18
N PHE A 212 -4.06 18.32 5.59
CA PHE A 212 -5.21 17.43 5.43
C PHE A 212 -4.85 16.04 5.95
N ARG A 213 -5.70 15.43 6.77
CA ARG A 213 -5.51 14.08 7.29
C ARG A 213 -6.56 13.14 6.73
N PHE A 214 -6.09 12.02 6.19
CA PHE A 214 -6.89 10.95 5.64
C PHE A 214 -6.85 9.76 6.61
N ASN A 215 -8.01 9.38 7.15
CA ASN A 215 -8.13 8.27 8.09
C ASN A 215 -8.31 6.93 7.35
N ILE A 216 -7.31 6.55 6.55
CA ILE A 216 -7.32 5.26 5.84
C ILE A 216 -6.95 4.16 6.86
N PRO A 217 -7.81 3.15 7.12
CA PRO A 217 -7.62 2.21 8.24
C PRO A 217 -6.27 1.49 8.28
N SER A 218 -5.75 1.08 7.12
CA SER A 218 -4.45 0.40 7.02
C SER A 218 -3.26 1.35 6.96
N GLN A 219 -3.48 2.62 6.60
CA GLN A 219 -2.41 3.59 6.40
C GLN A 219 -2.87 5.04 6.53
N PRO A 220 -3.07 5.54 7.75
CA PRO A 220 -3.37 6.95 7.97
C PRO A 220 -2.32 7.81 7.29
N MET A 221 -2.79 8.83 6.58
CA MET A 221 -1.96 9.71 5.77
C MET A 221 -2.22 11.17 6.13
N THR A 222 -1.19 12.00 6.06
CA THR A 222 -1.31 13.46 6.23
C THR A 222 -0.58 14.15 5.10
N ILE A 223 -1.25 15.06 4.41
CA ILE A 223 -0.67 15.91 3.37
C ILE A 223 -0.55 17.33 3.90
N TRP A 224 0.64 17.90 3.80
CA TRP A 224 0.89 19.32 3.99
C TRP A 224 1.14 19.96 2.63
N ALA A 225 0.27 20.89 2.24
CA ALA A 225 0.32 21.54 0.94
C ALA A 225 0.55 23.05 1.08
N ASP A 226 1.25 23.61 0.10
CA ASP A 226 1.47 25.05 0.00
C ASP A 226 0.18 25.72 -0.51
N PRO A 227 -0.38 26.70 0.20
CA PRO A 227 -1.68 27.30 -0.16
C PRO A 227 -1.63 28.13 -1.45
N ASP A 228 -0.46 28.60 -1.87
CA ASP A 228 -0.29 29.44 -3.05
C ASP A 228 -0.11 28.59 -4.31
N SER A 229 0.82 27.62 -4.26
CA SER A 229 1.09 26.72 -5.40
C SER A 229 0.11 25.55 -5.49
N LYS A 230 -0.57 25.23 -4.38
CA LYS A 230 -1.47 24.10 -4.22
C LYS A 230 -0.79 22.74 -4.45
N PHE A 231 0.54 22.67 -4.34
CA PHE A 231 1.27 21.40 -4.40
C PHE A 231 1.54 20.85 -2.99
N PRO A 232 1.54 19.51 -2.81
CA PRO A 232 2.07 18.90 -1.60
C PRO A 232 3.53 19.28 -1.39
N VAL A 233 3.86 19.71 -0.18
CA VAL A 233 5.25 19.95 0.26
C VAL A 233 5.75 18.78 1.09
N GLN A 234 4.85 18.12 1.83
CA GLN A 234 5.15 16.93 2.62
C GLN A 234 3.95 15.98 2.66
N ILE A 235 4.22 14.69 2.56
CA ILE A 235 3.25 13.61 2.74
C ILE A 235 3.81 12.67 3.80
N GLU A 236 3.04 12.45 4.85
CA GLU A 236 3.35 11.53 5.94
C GLU A 236 2.38 10.35 5.86
N SER A 237 2.87 9.12 6.01
CA SER A 237 2.01 7.94 6.09
C SER A 237 2.53 6.95 7.11
N THR A 238 1.63 6.21 7.73
CA THR A 238 1.98 5.20 8.73
C THR A 238 1.30 3.89 8.40
N MET A 239 2.05 2.90 7.95
CA MET A 239 1.53 1.55 7.74
C MET A 239 1.21 0.93 9.10
N VAL A 240 -0.05 0.58 9.31
CA VAL A 240 -0.53 -0.05 10.53
C VAL A 240 -0.23 -1.55 10.48
N GLY A 241 0.30 -2.09 11.57
CA GLY A 241 0.67 -3.50 11.72
C GLY A 241 2.12 -3.68 12.12
N PRO A 242 2.52 -4.85 12.67
CA PRO A 242 3.90 -5.12 13.06
C PRO A 242 4.77 -5.55 11.85
N PRO A 243 5.94 -4.92 11.60
CA PRO A 243 6.45 -3.74 12.30
C PRO A 243 5.79 -2.46 11.75
N GLN A 244 5.47 -1.54 12.66
CA GLN A 244 4.90 -0.27 12.25
C GLN A 244 5.96 0.50 11.46
N THR A 245 5.58 0.98 10.28
CA THR A 245 6.46 1.69 9.36
C THR A 245 5.91 3.09 9.13
N HIS A 246 6.72 4.10 9.44
CA HIS A 246 6.42 5.50 9.19
C HIS A 246 7.23 5.99 8.00
N VAL A 247 6.56 6.63 7.03
CA VAL A 247 7.17 7.17 5.81
C VAL A 247 6.86 8.65 5.73
N VAL A 248 7.90 9.47 5.59
CA VAL A 248 7.80 10.91 5.33
C VAL A 248 8.42 11.19 3.97
N MET A 249 7.64 11.76 3.06
CA MET A 249 8.11 12.24 1.77
C MET A 249 8.03 13.77 1.78
N SER A 250 9.15 14.46 1.59
CA SER A 250 9.25 15.91 1.73
C SER A 250 10.09 16.53 0.61
N ASN A 251 10.16 17.87 0.58
CA ASN A 251 10.92 18.62 -0.41
C ASN A 251 10.54 18.25 -1.85
N TYR A 252 9.24 18.08 -2.10
CA TYR A 252 8.73 17.78 -3.42
C TYR A 252 9.04 18.90 -4.42
N GLU A 253 9.49 18.49 -5.59
CA GLU A 253 9.48 19.28 -6.80
C GLU A 253 8.83 18.46 -7.91
N PHE A 254 7.68 18.92 -8.38
CA PHE A 254 6.87 18.25 -9.40
C PHE A 254 7.16 18.82 -10.78
N ASN A 255 6.90 18.01 -11.82
CA ASN A 255 7.04 18.41 -13.22
C ASN A 255 8.45 18.92 -13.56
N VAL A 256 9.46 18.37 -12.88
CA VAL A 256 10.88 18.64 -13.15
C VAL A 256 11.33 17.85 -14.38
N GLU A 257 12.21 18.45 -15.17
CA GLU A 257 12.87 17.73 -16.26
C GLU A 257 13.85 16.71 -15.65
N LEU A 258 13.66 15.43 -15.98
CA LEU A 258 14.50 14.33 -15.53
C LEU A 258 15.06 13.62 -16.75
N ASP A 259 16.32 13.22 -16.67
CA ASP A 259 16.95 12.38 -17.68
C ASP A 259 16.43 10.93 -17.54
N GLU A 260 15.76 10.43 -18.57
CA GLU A 260 15.20 9.07 -18.61
C GLU A 260 16.27 8.00 -18.34
N SER A 261 17.53 8.24 -18.71
CA SER A 261 18.63 7.30 -18.49
C SER A 261 18.93 7.06 -17.00
N MET A 262 18.51 7.97 -16.11
CA MET A 262 18.60 7.77 -14.66
C MET A 262 17.75 6.58 -14.19
N PHE A 263 16.73 6.20 -14.95
CA PHE A 263 15.80 5.12 -14.64
C PHE A 263 16.12 3.83 -15.41
N SER A 264 17.23 3.78 -16.15
CA SER A 264 17.62 2.57 -16.88
C SER A 264 17.88 1.41 -15.92
N THR A 265 17.33 0.24 -16.28
CA THR A 265 17.62 -1.04 -15.60
C THR A 265 18.79 -1.79 -16.26
N GLU A 266 19.49 -1.17 -17.20
CA GLU A 266 20.73 -1.69 -17.77
C GLU A 266 21.87 -1.54 -16.77
N ILE A 267 22.61 -2.62 -16.56
CA ILE A 267 23.70 -2.62 -15.59
C ILE A 267 24.95 -2.02 -16.25
N PRO A 268 25.58 -0.98 -15.66
CA PRO A 268 26.81 -0.42 -16.20
C PRO A 268 27.94 -1.44 -16.27
N GLU A 269 28.88 -1.23 -17.20
CA GLU A 269 30.05 -2.08 -17.35
C GLU A 269 30.89 -2.15 -16.05
N GLY A 270 31.45 -3.33 -15.79
CA GLY A 270 32.34 -3.57 -14.65
C GLY A 270 31.63 -3.91 -13.33
N PHE A 271 30.30 -4.05 -13.34
CA PHE A 271 29.55 -4.58 -12.20
C PHE A 271 29.53 -6.11 -12.18
N LYS A 272 29.66 -6.70 -11.00
CA LYS A 272 29.33 -8.11 -10.78
C LYS A 272 27.82 -8.26 -10.59
N ILE A 273 27.19 -9.01 -11.48
CA ILE A 273 25.74 -9.18 -11.53
C ILE A 273 25.31 -10.42 -10.74
N THR A 274 24.27 -10.26 -9.93
CA THR A 274 23.47 -11.33 -9.34
C THR A 274 22.04 -11.16 -9.83
N GLU A 275 21.45 -12.22 -10.38
CA GLU A 275 20.05 -12.23 -10.82
C GLU A 275 19.22 -13.08 -9.85
N LEU A 276 18.01 -12.61 -9.58
CA LEU A 276 17.05 -13.24 -8.69
C LEU A 276 15.66 -13.14 -9.31
N ASP A 277 14.96 -14.26 -9.39
CA ASP A 277 13.53 -14.23 -9.72
C ASP A 277 12.71 -14.13 -8.43
N VAL A 278 11.69 -13.28 -8.46
CA VAL A 278 10.72 -13.08 -7.37
C VAL A 278 9.34 -13.36 -7.92
N ASP A 279 8.74 -14.45 -7.46
CA ASP A 279 7.38 -14.81 -7.84
C ASP A 279 6.37 -13.90 -7.12
N ALA A 280 5.63 -13.11 -7.89
CA ALA A 280 4.62 -12.16 -7.41
C ALA A 280 3.20 -12.73 -7.41
N SER A 281 3.00 -14.00 -7.77
CA SER A 281 1.71 -14.66 -7.65
C SER A 281 1.27 -14.75 -6.18
N LYS A 282 -0.03 -14.96 -5.94
CA LYS A 282 -0.55 -15.17 -4.59
C LYS A 282 0.19 -16.36 -3.92
N PRO A 283 0.76 -16.19 -2.71
CA PRO A 283 1.38 -17.29 -1.98
C PRO A 283 0.39 -18.45 -1.76
N SER A 284 0.91 -19.66 -1.85
CA SER A 284 0.14 -20.91 -1.73
C SER A 284 0.53 -21.71 -0.49
N GLU A 285 -0.26 -22.72 -0.14
CA GLU A 285 0.10 -23.68 0.91
C GLU A 285 1.42 -24.41 0.57
N THR A 286 1.71 -24.63 -0.71
CA THR A 286 2.98 -25.25 -1.13
C THR A 286 4.18 -24.37 -0.80
N ASP A 287 4.07 -23.06 -1.03
CA ASP A 287 5.10 -22.09 -0.63
C ASP A 287 5.32 -22.14 0.89
N PHE A 288 4.24 -22.24 1.66
CA PHE A 288 4.30 -22.32 3.12
C PHE A 288 4.99 -23.58 3.63
N LEU A 289 4.63 -24.76 3.09
CA LEU A 289 5.28 -26.02 3.43
C LEU A 289 6.78 -25.99 3.11
N GLU A 290 7.14 -25.45 1.95
CA GLU A 290 8.54 -25.31 1.55
C GLU A 290 9.31 -24.35 2.48
N ALA A 291 8.71 -23.22 2.86
CA ALA A 291 9.29 -22.29 3.82
C ALA A 291 9.53 -22.93 5.19
N LEU A 292 8.56 -23.70 5.71
CA LEU A 292 8.72 -24.45 6.95
C LEU A 292 9.82 -25.51 6.83
N ARG A 293 9.90 -26.21 5.69
CA ARG A 293 10.95 -27.21 5.44
C ARG A 293 12.34 -26.59 5.45
N ILE A 294 12.58 -25.59 4.59
CA ILE A 294 13.86 -24.88 4.50
C ILE A 294 14.24 -24.31 5.87
N GLY A 295 13.30 -23.65 6.52
CA GLY A 295 13.55 -23.01 7.79
C GLY A 295 13.87 -24.01 8.90
N SER A 296 13.17 -25.15 8.95
CA SER A 296 13.41 -26.19 9.96
C SER A 296 14.72 -26.92 9.74
N GLU A 297 15.09 -27.24 8.49
CA GLU A 297 16.42 -27.76 8.14
C GLU A 297 17.52 -26.79 8.61
N GLY A 298 17.30 -25.48 8.44
CA GLY A 298 18.18 -24.40 8.89
C GLY A 298 18.09 -24.04 10.38
N SER A 299 17.28 -24.72 11.20
CA SER A 299 17.09 -24.33 12.61
C SER A 299 16.90 -25.49 13.59
N ASP A 300 17.67 -26.58 13.42
CA ASP A 300 17.63 -27.76 14.31
C ASP A 300 16.27 -28.49 14.30
N GLY A 301 15.55 -28.40 13.19
CA GLY A 301 14.19 -28.90 13.08
C GLY A 301 13.18 -28.06 13.86
N GLN A 302 13.50 -26.85 14.29
CA GLN A 302 12.53 -25.97 14.94
C GLN A 302 11.60 -25.33 13.91
N PHE A 303 10.36 -25.09 14.29
CA PHE A 303 9.44 -24.24 13.55
C PHE A 303 9.51 -22.79 14.09
N PRO A 304 9.00 -21.78 13.37
CA PRO A 304 9.03 -20.40 13.86
C PRO A 304 8.27 -20.26 15.19
N ALA A 305 8.63 -19.29 16.02
CA ALA A 305 7.91 -19.07 17.30
C ALA A 305 6.48 -18.52 17.11
N GLY A 306 6.20 -17.97 15.92
CA GLY A 306 4.97 -17.32 15.51
C GLY A 306 5.15 -16.69 14.12
N PHE A 307 4.15 -15.94 13.67
CA PHE A 307 4.18 -15.26 12.36
C PHE A 307 4.17 -13.74 12.46
N ASP A 308 4.45 -13.18 13.63
CA ASP A 308 4.76 -11.76 13.74
C ASP A 308 6.16 -11.46 13.16
N ALA A 309 6.41 -10.19 12.86
CA ALA A 309 7.65 -9.74 12.25
C ALA A 309 8.91 -10.13 13.05
N VAL A 310 8.84 -10.14 14.38
CA VAL A 310 9.97 -10.49 15.24
C VAL A 310 10.23 -12.00 15.16
N ALA A 311 9.19 -12.82 15.22
CA ALA A 311 9.29 -14.27 15.12
C ALA A 311 9.83 -14.71 13.75
N ILE A 312 9.33 -14.13 12.65
CA ILE A 312 9.80 -14.43 11.29
C ILE A 312 11.26 -13.98 11.13
N SER A 313 11.61 -12.76 11.55
CA SER A 313 13.00 -12.26 11.46
C SER A 313 13.96 -13.13 12.26
N GLY A 314 13.59 -13.52 13.48
CA GLY A 314 14.39 -14.42 14.31
C GLY A 314 14.54 -15.81 13.70
N TYR A 315 13.51 -16.31 13.00
CA TYR A 315 13.56 -17.57 12.29
C TYR A 315 14.52 -17.52 11.10
N VAL A 316 14.43 -16.49 10.27
CA VAL A 316 15.35 -16.25 9.15
C VAL A 316 16.79 -16.09 9.64
N ALA A 317 17.01 -15.32 10.71
CA ALA A 317 18.34 -15.14 11.29
C ALA A 317 18.97 -16.46 11.75
N LYS A 318 18.19 -17.36 12.36
CA LYS A 318 18.67 -18.70 12.75
C LYS A 318 19.08 -19.53 11.52
N VAL A 319 18.26 -19.52 10.46
CA VAL A 319 18.57 -20.21 9.20
C VAL A 319 19.89 -19.73 8.61
N LEU A 320 20.07 -18.41 8.55
CA LEU A 320 21.30 -17.82 8.03
C LEU A 320 22.52 -18.16 8.91
N ALA A 321 22.40 -18.05 10.24
CA ALA A 321 23.50 -18.33 11.16
C ALA A 321 24.03 -19.78 11.05
N ARG A 322 23.19 -20.74 10.68
CA ARG A 322 23.59 -22.15 10.48
C ARG A 322 24.32 -22.43 9.19
N GLN A 323 24.10 -21.61 8.17
CA GLN A 323 24.71 -21.84 6.86
C GLN A 323 26.09 -21.20 6.76
N ASP A 324 26.83 -21.18 7.89
CA ASP A 324 28.09 -20.47 8.08
C ASP A 324 28.06 -19.06 7.48
N PHE A 325 26.98 -18.33 7.77
CA PHE A 325 26.95 -16.91 7.51
C PHE A 325 27.94 -16.23 8.46
N GLU A 326 29.21 -16.18 8.05
CA GLU A 326 30.15 -15.30 8.71
C GLU A 326 29.62 -13.88 8.52
N GLU A 327 29.42 -13.17 9.62
CA GLU A 327 28.86 -11.82 9.68
C GLU A 327 29.61 -10.81 8.75
N LYS A 328 30.82 -11.18 8.31
CA LYS A 328 31.69 -10.42 7.40
C LYS A 328 31.63 -10.88 5.93
N LYS A 329 30.99 -12.00 5.60
CA LYS A 329 30.82 -12.52 4.23
C LYS A 329 29.42 -12.22 3.73
N LYS A 330 29.35 -11.77 2.48
CA LYS A 330 28.06 -11.50 1.82
C LYS A 330 27.29 -12.81 1.63
N PRO A 331 25.94 -12.79 1.73
CA PRO A 331 25.15 -13.98 1.45
C PRO A 331 25.38 -14.43 0.00
N SER A 332 25.46 -15.74 -0.19
CA SER A 332 25.42 -16.36 -1.51
C SER A 332 24.04 -16.17 -2.15
N ASN A 333 23.96 -16.25 -3.48
CA ASN A 333 22.68 -16.17 -4.19
C ASN A 333 21.69 -17.24 -3.72
N SER A 334 22.17 -18.45 -3.40
CA SER A 334 21.33 -19.52 -2.85
C SER A 334 20.77 -19.18 -1.47
N GLN A 335 21.56 -18.52 -0.60
CA GLN A 335 21.09 -18.04 0.69
C GLN A 335 20.01 -16.97 0.52
N VAL A 336 20.21 -16.01 -0.38
CA VAL A 336 19.20 -14.98 -0.68
C VAL A 336 17.91 -15.61 -1.21
N GLN A 337 18.02 -16.57 -2.13
CA GLN A 337 16.87 -17.30 -2.69
C GLN A 337 16.10 -18.09 -1.61
N GLN A 338 16.80 -18.69 -0.64
CA GLN A 338 16.13 -19.35 0.48
C GLN A 338 15.38 -18.36 1.38
N VAL A 339 15.97 -17.19 1.65
CA VAL A 339 15.27 -16.12 2.41
C VAL A 339 14.01 -15.67 1.67
N ILE A 340 14.08 -15.50 0.35
CA ILE A 340 12.92 -15.14 -0.49
C ILE A 340 11.83 -16.23 -0.37
N LYS A 341 12.19 -17.51 -0.51
CA LYS A 341 11.25 -18.63 -0.37
C LYS A 341 10.62 -18.70 1.02
N ILE A 342 11.41 -18.51 2.08
CA ILE A 342 10.90 -18.47 3.44
C ILE A 342 9.90 -17.33 3.58
N SER A 343 10.26 -16.10 3.20
CA SER A 343 9.38 -14.94 3.28
C SER A 343 8.07 -15.15 2.51
N ARG A 344 8.14 -15.66 1.28
CA ARG A 344 6.95 -15.96 0.45
C ARG A 344 6.04 -16.99 1.13
N GLY A 345 6.59 -18.09 1.65
CA GLY A 345 5.78 -19.07 2.35
C GLY A 345 5.17 -18.54 3.65
N MET A 346 5.91 -17.74 4.42
CA MET A 346 5.35 -17.08 5.62
C MET A 346 4.23 -16.10 5.25
N GLN A 347 4.31 -15.45 4.08
CA GLN A 347 3.27 -14.56 3.58
C GLN A 347 1.92 -15.27 3.41
N PHE A 348 1.90 -16.56 3.02
CA PHE A 348 0.67 -17.34 2.97
C PHE A 348 -0.08 -17.31 4.31
N ALA A 349 0.61 -17.64 5.41
CA ALA A 349 -0.02 -17.74 6.73
C ALA A 349 -0.56 -16.39 7.24
N VAL A 350 0.15 -15.28 6.99
CA VAL A 350 -0.24 -13.94 7.46
C VAL A 350 -1.29 -13.26 6.57
N THR A 351 -1.41 -13.69 5.30
CA THR A 351 -2.39 -13.13 4.36
C THR A 351 -3.73 -13.88 4.37
N LEU A 352 -3.83 -15.02 5.08
CA LEU A 352 -5.11 -15.68 5.28
C LEU A 352 -6.15 -14.71 5.87
N PRO A 353 -7.40 -14.77 5.40
CA PRO A 353 -8.46 -13.92 5.92
C PRO A 353 -8.91 -14.40 7.32
N PRO A 354 -9.48 -13.53 8.17
CA PRO A 354 -9.92 -13.91 9.53
C PRO A 354 -10.89 -15.10 9.57
N GLU A 355 -11.70 -15.26 8.51
CA GLU A 355 -12.68 -16.33 8.30
C GLU A 355 -12.02 -17.69 8.08
N ALA A 356 -10.75 -17.72 7.65
CA ALA A 356 -9.98 -18.94 7.51
C ALA A 356 -9.69 -19.62 8.86
N ASP A 357 -9.99 -18.97 9.99
CA ASP A 357 -9.87 -19.56 11.32
C ASP A 357 -8.48 -20.20 11.55
N ALA A 358 -7.44 -19.50 11.10
CA ALA A 358 -6.08 -20.02 11.07
C ALA A 358 -5.49 -20.08 12.49
N HIS A 359 -4.81 -21.17 12.80
CA HIS A 359 -4.20 -21.41 14.11
C HIS A 359 -2.81 -22.01 13.95
N TYR A 360 -1.95 -21.69 14.92
CA TYR A 360 -0.57 -22.12 14.96
C TYR A 360 -0.20 -22.72 16.31
N ALA A 361 0.41 -23.91 16.29
CA ALA A 361 0.92 -24.63 17.45
C ALA A 361 2.37 -25.13 17.27
N GLY A 362 3.04 -24.75 16.17
CA GLY A 362 4.37 -25.26 15.82
C GLY A 362 5.52 -24.77 16.70
N ALA A 363 5.36 -23.71 17.50
CA ALA A 363 6.45 -23.07 18.24
C ALA A 363 7.26 -24.00 19.17
N LYS A 364 6.66 -25.10 19.63
CA LYS A 364 7.30 -26.12 20.48
C LYS A 364 7.45 -27.48 19.80
N SER A 365 7.05 -27.58 18.54
CA SER A 365 7.12 -28.81 17.75
C SER A 365 8.48 -28.94 17.08
N LYS A 366 8.81 -30.17 16.67
CA LYS A 366 10.00 -30.45 15.87
C LYS A 366 9.61 -31.02 14.51
N TYR A 367 10.42 -30.70 13.51
CA TYR A 367 10.33 -31.28 12.19
C TYR A 367 10.47 -32.81 12.26
N GLY A 368 9.55 -33.51 11.61
CA GLY A 368 9.42 -34.97 11.63
C GLY A 368 8.39 -35.53 12.64
N ALA A 369 7.76 -34.69 13.47
CA ALA A 369 6.71 -35.13 14.40
C ALA A 369 5.37 -35.40 13.67
N LYS A 370 5.22 -36.62 13.14
CA LYS A 370 4.12 -37.03 12.24
C LYS A 370 2.69 -36.83 12.77
N ASP A 371 2.50 -36.97 14.08
CA ASP A 371 1.18 -36.93 14.70
C ASP A 371 0.90 -35.63 15.45
N GLN A 372 1.76 -34.61 15.30
CA GLN A 372 1.61 -33.33 15.97
C GLN A 372 1.14 -32.26 14.97
N PRO A 373 -0.13 -31.81 15.03
CA PRO A 373 -0.59 -30.65 14.26
C PRO A 373 0.22 -29.41 14.65
N ILE A 374 0.74 -28.70 13.65
CA ILE A 374 1.52 -27.46 13.85
C ILE A 374 0.79 -26.23 13.31
N PHE A 375 -0.08 -26.40 12.33
CA PHE A 375 -0.84 -25.32 11.72
C PHE A 375 -2.14 -25.87 11.12
N TRP A 376 -3.23 -25.13 11.21
CA TRP A 376 -4.46 -25.47 10.50
C TRP A 376 -5.26 -24.23 10.16
N TYR A 377 -6.05 -24.33 9.10
CA TYR A 377 -6.93 -23.28 8.61
C TYR A 377 -8.06 -23.89 7.78
N LYS A 378 -9.15 -23.14 7.59
CA LYS A 378 -10.20 -23.42 6.63
C LYS A 378 -9.89 -22.68 5.33
N PRO A 379 -9.71 -23.40 4.21
CA PRO A 379 -9.69 -22.76 2.90
C PRO A 379 -11.00 -22.01 2.66
N ASP A 380 -10.96 -21.05 1.72
CA ASP A 380 -12.12 -20.24 1.38
C ASP A 380 -13.36 -21.10 1.06
N MET A 381 -14.49 -20.73 1.66
CA MET A 381 -15.78 -21.45 1.59
C MET A 381 -15.75 -22.94 1.99
N SER A 382 -14.66 -23.46 2.57
CA SER A 382 -14.55 -24.87 2.98
C SER A 382 -15.24 -25.14 4.32
N GLN A 383 -15.86 -26.33 4.42
CA GLN A 383 -16.37 -26.88 5.69
C GLN A 383 -15.31 -27.69 6.45
N THR A 384 -14.19 -28.03 5.80
CA THR A 384 -13.10 -28.82 6.38
C THR A 384 -11.86 -27.96 6.59
N TYR A 385 -11.13 -28.28 7.66
CA TYR A 385 -9.80 -27.76 7.92
C TYR A 385 -8.76 -28.51 7.10
N ARG A 386 -7.76 -27.78 6.61
CA ARG A 386 -6.47 -28.34 6.22
C ARG A 386 -5.54 -28.28 7.42
N VAL A 387 -5.04 -29.43 7.84
CA VAL A 387 -4.19 -29.60 9.02
C VAL A 387 -2.80 -30.02 8.58
N ILE A 388 -1.81 -29.18 8.88
CA ILE A 388 -0.39 -29.42 8.61
C ILE A 388 0.25 -29.98 9.88
N TYR A 389 0.94 -31.11 9.74
CA TYR A 389 1.61 -31.81 10.83
C TYR A 389 3.11 -31.48 10.90
N GLY A 390 3.76 -31.86 11.99
CA GLY A 390 5.18 -31.62 12.21
C GLY A 390 6.12 -32.29 11.22
N ASP A 391 5.65 -33.31 10.47
CA ASP A 391 6.37 -33.89 9.34
C ASP A 391 6.03 -33.22 7.99
N LEU A 392 5.27 -32.13 8.02
CA LEU A 392 4.76 -31.36 6.88
C LEU A 392 3.77 -32.13 6.00
N SER A 393 3.23 -33.26 6.47
CA SER A 393 2.07 -33.86 5.84
C SER A 393 0.82 -33.00 6.05
N VAL A 394 -0.08 -33.00 5.06
CA VAL A 394 -1.35 -32.28 5.11
C VAL A 394 -2.50 -33.28 5.12
N LYS A 395 -3.44 -33.11 6.04
CA LYS A 395 -4.67 -33.91 6.12
C LYS A 395 -5.88 -33.00 6.22
N GLU A 396 -7.02 -33.51 5.77
CA GLU A 396 -8.31 -32.85 5.96
C GLU A 396 -8.95 -33.29 7.28
N SER A 397 -9.65 -32.38 7.93
CA SER A 397 -10.40 -32.65 9.16
C SER A 397 -11.71 -31.88 9.18
N SER A 398 -12.80 -32.50 9.62
CA SER A 398 -14.08 -31.82 9.83
C SER A 398 -14.10 -30.94 11.08
N GLN A 399 -13.12 -31.09 11.98
CA GLN A 399 -13.00 -30.34 13.23
C GLN A 399 -11.59 -29.76 13.40
N ALA A 400 -11.51 -28.61 14.08
CA ALA A 400 -10.23 -28.02 14.44
C ALA A 400 -9.47 -28.97 15.40
N PRO A 401 -8.17 -29.19 15.21
CA PRO A 401 -7.35 -29.90 16.18
C PRO A 401 -7.39 -29.24 17.57
N GLU A 402 -7.56 -30.03 18.62
CA GLU A 402 -7.44 -29.57 20.00
C GLU A 402 -5.98 -29.66 20.47
N VAL A 403 -5.20 -28.60 20.26
CA VAL A 403 -3.80 -28.53 20.69
C VAL A 403 -3.62 -27.46 21.77
N HIS A 404 -3.19 -27.87 22.96
CA HIS A 404 -2.98 -26.96 24.08
C HIS A 404 -1.91 -25.91 23.76
N GLY A 405 -2.26 -24.63 23.91
CA GLY A 405 -1.37 -23.50 23.65
C GLY A 405 -1.29 -23.08 22.18
N ALA A 406 -2.16 -23.62 21.32
CA ALA A 406 -2.35 -23.11 19.97
C ALA A 406 -2.81 -21.65 20.01
N ARG A 407 -2.28 -20.84 19.09
CA ARG A 407 -2.61 -19.43 18.94
C ARG A 407 -3.38 -19.24 17.65
N ARG A 408 -4.53 -18.58 17.73
CA ARG A 408 -5.22 -18.08 16.55
C ARG A 408 -4.38 -16.97 15.91
N LEU A 409 -4.25 -17.01 14.59
CA LEU A 409 -3.70 -15.89 13.82
C LEU A 409 -4.83 -14.90 13.59
N SER A 410 -4.96 -13.92 14.49
CA SER A 410 -5.78 -12.73 14.25
C SER A 410 -4.88 -11.60 13.73
N ARG A 411 -5.35 -10.86 12.73
CA ARG A 411 -4.71 -9.60 12.33
C ARG A 411 -4.83 -8.55 13.43
#